data_AF-A0A5D0PAL3-F1
#
_entry.id   AF-A0A5D0PAL3-F1
#
_cell.length_a   1.000
_cell.length_b   1.000
_cell.length_c   1.000
_cell.angle_alpha   90.00
_cell.angle_beta   90.00
_cell.angle_gamma   90.00
#
_symmetry.space_group_name_H-M   'P 1'
#
loop_
_entity.id
_entity.type
_entity.pdbx_description
1 polymer ?
#
loop_
_entity_poly.entity_id
_entity_poly.type
_entity_poly.pdbx_seq_one_letter_code
_entity_poly.pdbx_strand_id
1 'polypeptide(L)'
;MRKVYGAEGARKLGQRLQALRVADTLDDLFRMPGRCHPLHGEYAGCHAMDLHQGWRLVFRLMTSKEKVDHGLGEDDAVLVIEVVDYHG
;
A
#
# COMPACT_ATOMS: atom_id res chain seq x y z
N MET A 1 -8.69 -2.04 -13.21
CA MET A 1 -7.58 -2.90 -12.75
C MET A 1 -6.97 -3.75 -13.87
N ARG A 2 -7.69 -4.70 -14.52
CA ARG A 2 -7.11 -5.61 -15.53
C ARG A 2 -6.48 -4.94 -16.77
N LYS A 3 -7.00 -3.79 -17.20
CA LYS A 3 -6.50 -3.06 -18.38
C LYS A 3 -5.19 -2.29 -18.15
N VAL A 4 -4.87 -1.93 -16.90
CA VAL A 4 -3.72 -1.07 -16.57
C VAL A 4 -2.51 -1.89 -16.11
N TYR A 5 -2.74 -2.92 -15.28
CA TYR A 5 -1.66 -3.73 -14.67
C TYR A 5 -1.66 -5.19 -15.15
N GLY A 6 -2.47 -5.52 -16.15
CA GLY A 6 -2.74 -6.90 -16.55
C GLY A 6 -3.52 -7.70 -15.50
N ALA A 7 -3.78 -8.98 -15.80
CA ALA A 7 -4.48 -9.88 -14.88
C ALA A 7 -3.66 -10.17 -13.62
N GLU A 8 -2.35 -10.39 -13.79
CA GLU A 8 -1.46 -10.73 -12.68
C GLU A 8 -1.20 -9.55 -11.75
N GLY A 9 -1.03 -8.33 -12.28
CA GLY A 9 -0.93 -7.12 -11.46
C GLY A 9 -2.20 -6.84 -10.67
N ALA A 10 -3.38 -7.00 -11.29
CA ALA A 10 -4.66 -6.87 -10.60
C ALA A 10 -4.83 -7.91 -9.47
N ARG A 11 -4.42 -9.17 -9.72
CA ARG A 11 -4.44 -10.24 -8.71
C ARG A 11 -3.53 -9.90 -7.53
N LYS A 12 -2.30 -9.48 -7.79
CA LYS A 12 -1.35 -9.08 -6.73
C LYS A 12 -1.84 -7.86 -5.97
N LEU A 13 -2.44 -6.87 -6.64
CA LEU A 13 -3.01 -5.70 -5.98
C LEU A 13 -4.10 -6.11 -4.98
N GLY A 14 -5.00 -7.02 -5.36
CA GLY A 14 -5.99 -7.59 -4.45
C GLY A 14 -5.34 -8.26 -3.23
N GLN A 15 -4.26 -9.02 -3.43
CA GLN A 15 -3.50 -9.62 -2.33
C GLN A 15 -2.88 -8.58 -1.39
N ARG A 16 -2.34 -7.46 -1.91
CA ARG A 16 -1.78 -6.40 -1.07
C ARG A 16 -2.84 -5.66 -0.29
N LEU A 17 -3.98 -5.37 -0.91
CA LEU A 17 -5.11 -4.76 -0.20
C LEU A 17 -5.66 -5.67 0.89
N GLN A 18 -5.67 -6.99 0.67
CA GLN A 18 -6.04 -7.94 1.72
C GLN A 18 -5.00 -7.97 2.84
N ALA A 19 -3.71 -7.95 2.53
CA ALA A 19 -2.64 -7.86 3.53
C ALA A 19 -2.81 -6.61 4.43
N LEU A 20 -3.08 -5.45 3.83
CA LEU A 20 -3.35 -4.20 4.57
C LEU A 20 -4.57 -4.29 5.49
N ARG A 21 -5.56 -5.14 5.18
CA ARG A 21 -6.77 -5.31 5.99
C ARG A 21 -6.61 -6.25 7.17
N VAL A 22 -5.65 -7.17 7.11
CA VAL A 22 -5.49 -8.26 8.10
C VAL A 22 -4.22 -8.13 8.94
N ALA A 23 -3.33 -7.22 8.58
CA ALA A 23 -2.14 -6.94 9.38
C ALA A 23 -2.51 -6.11 10.61
N ASP A 24 -2.06 -6.55 11.78
CA ASP A 24 -2.24 -5.81 13.03
C ASP A 24 -1.17 -4.72 13.16
N THR A 25 0.01 -4.93 12.55
CA THR A 25 1.14 -4.01 12.63
C THR A 25 1.82 -3.82 11.26
N LEU A 26 2.59 -2.74 11.14
CA LEU A 26 3.44 -2.50 9.98
C LEU A 26 4.53 -3.59 9.84
N ASP A 27 5.00 -4.15 10.96
CA ASP A 27 5.96 -5.25 11.00
C ASP A 27 5.41 -6.54 10.36
N ASP A 28 4.11 -6.80 10.49
CA ASP A 28 3.46 -7.93 9.82
C ASP A 28 3.54 -7.76 8.31
N LEU A 29 3.33 -6.53 7.80
CA LEU A 29 3.42 -6.23 6.38
C LEU A 29 4.84 -6.44 5.84
N PHE A 30 5.88 -6.19 6.63
CA PHE A 30 7.27 -6.50 6.25
C PHE A 30 7.54 -8.00 6.10
N ARG A 31 6.80 -8.83 6.84
CA ARG A 31 6.92 -10.30 6.80
C ARG A 31 6.01 -10.94 5.74
N MET A 32 4.98 -10.22 5.28
CA MET A 32 4.05 -10.70 4.28
C MET A 32 4.61 -10.66 2.84
N PRO A 33 4.07 -11.48 1.91
CA PRO A 33 4.43 -11.42 0.50
C PRO A 33 4.15 -10.04 -0.09
N GLY A 34 5.09 -9.52 -0.88
CA GLY A 34 4.98 -8.20 -1.47
C GLY A 34 6.19 -7.30 -1.21
N ARG A 35 7.18 -7.75 -0.43
CA ARG A 35 8.40 -6.99 -0.14
C ARG A 35 8.07 -5.57 0.31
N CYS A 36 7.24 -5.45 1.35
CA CYS A 36 6.94 -4.15 1.93
C CYS A 36 8.23 -3.48 2.40
N HIS A 37 8.44 -2.21 2.04
CA HIS A 37 9.62 -1.47 2.45
C HIS A 37 9.32 0.04 2.52
N PRO A 38 9.99 0.79 3.42
CA PRO A 38 9.86 2.23 3.49
C PRO A 38 10.43 2.90 2.23
N LEU A 39 9.81 4.02 1.86
CA LEU A 39 10.29 4.92 0.82
C LEU A 39 11.00 6.13 1.43
N HIS A 40 11.78 6.82 0.60
CA HIS A 40 12.62 7.93 0.98
C HIS A 40 12.40 9.12 0.02
N GLY A 41 12.98 10.28 0.34
CA GLY A 41 12.87 11.48 -0.50
C GLY A 41 11.44 12.05 -0.48
N GLU A 42 10.87 12.33 -1.65
CA GLU A 42 9.51 12.89 -1.77
C GLU A 42 8.43 11.98 -1.20
N TYR A 43 8.68 10.67 -1.14
CA TYR A 43 7.79 9.68 -0.53
C TYR A 43 8.18 9.31 0.91
N ALA A 44 8.95 10.14 1.61
CA ALA A 44 9.30 9.89 3.01
C ALA A 44 8.03 9.69 3.88
N GLY A 45 8.03 8.64 4.69
CA GLY A 45 6.87 8.22 5.49
C GLY A 45 5.86 7.34 4.74
N CYS A 46 6.06 7.11 3.45
CA CYS A 46 5.31 6.11 2.68
C CYS A 46 6.05 4.77 2.64
N HIS A 47 5.31 3.74 2.26
CA HIS A 47 5.78 2.37 2.06
C HIS A 47 5.33 1.89 0.69
N ALA A 48 6.10 0.97 0.11
CA ALA A 48 5.76 0.33 -1.15
C ALA A 48 5.66 -1.19 -1.01
N MET A 49 4.71 -1.78 -1.72
CA MET A 49 4.61 -3.23 -1.94
C MET A 49 4.63 -3.55 -3.43
N ASP A 50 5.40 -4.56 -3.80
CA ASP A 50 5.56 -5.00 -5.17
C ASP A 50 4.34 -5.73 -5.71
N LEU A 51 4.01 -5.38 -6.96
CA LEU A 51 3.01 -6.01 -7.81
C LEU A 51 3.70 -6.84 -8.91
N HIS A 52 3.24 -6.72 -10.15
CA HIS A 52 3.76 -7.44 -11.31
C HIS A 52 4.48 -6.47 -12.24
N GLN A 53 5.56 -6.92 -12.90
CA GLN A 53 6.34 -6.11 -13.86
C GLN A 53 6.78 -4.74 -13.33
N GLY A 54 7.31 -4.68 -12.10
CA GLY A 54 7.86 -3.45 -11.52
C GLY A 54 6.83 -2.46 -10.95
N TRP A 55 5.55 -2.71 -11.16
CA TRP A 55 4.49 -1.94 -10.53
C TRP A 55 4.52 -2.07 -9.00
N ARG A 56 4.18 -0.99 -8.31
CA ARG A 56 4.14 -0.92 -6.85
C ARG A 56 2.87 -0.25 -6.34
N LEU A 57 2.35 -0.76 -5.24
CA LEU A 57 1.34 -0.09 -4.43
C LEU A 57 2.05 0.78 -3.40
N VAL A 58 1.82 2.09 -3.42
CA VAL A 58 2.36 3.04 -2.45
C VAL A 58 1.27 3.46 -1.47
N PHE A 59 1.59 3.42 -0.18
CA PHE A 59 0.65 3.76 0.89
C PHE A 59 1.35 4.34 2.11
N ARG A 60 0.58 4.94 3.02
CA ARG A 60 1.05 5.36 4.34
C ARG A 60 -0.06 5.23 5.38
N LEU A 61 0.30 5.30 6.65
CA LEU A 61 -0.68 5.47 7.71
C LEU A 61 -1.30 6.87 7.64
N MET A 62 -2.59 6.95 7.92
CA MET A 62 -3.31 8.21 8.09
C MET A 62 -2.92 8.82 9.43
N THR A 63 -2.75 10.13 9.44
CA THR A 63 -2.59 10.90 10.68
C THR A 63 -3.89 10.93 11.46
N SER A 64 -3.83 11.18 12.78
CA SER A 64 -5.03 11.30 13.60
C SER A 64 -6.00 12.39 13.08
N LYS A 65 -5.46 13.50 12.55
CA LYS A 65 -6.26 14.55 11.94
C LYS A 65 -7.03 14.04 10.72
N GLU A 66 -6.36 13.35 9.81
CA GLU A 66 -7.01 12.80 8.62
C GLU A 66 -8.07 11.76 8.98
N LYS A 67 -7.82 10.91 9.98
CA LYS A 67 -8.83 9.96 10.47
C LYS A 67 -10.10 10.69 10.94
N VAL A 68 -9.95 11.75 11.73
CA VAL A 68 -11.07 12.59 12.18
C VAL A 68 -11.79 13.25 11.01
N ASP A 69 -11.05 13.84 10.07
CA ASP A 69 -11.62 14.53 8.90
C ASP A 69 -12.43 13.56 8.01
N HIS A 70 -12.07 12.27 8.00
CA HIS A 70 -12.77 11.21 7.28
C HIS A 70 -13.79 10.42 8.13
N GLY A 71 -14.04 10.82 9.38
CA GLY A 71 -14.99 10.14 10.28
C GLY A 71 -14.57 8.72 10.66
N LEU A 72 -13.27 8.42 10.62
CA LEU A 72 -12.69 7.14 11.02
C LEU A 72 -12.46 7.11 12.54
N GLY A 73 -12.53 5.90 13.10
CA GLY A 73 -12.34 5.65 14.52
C GLY A 73 -10.87 5.73 14.98
N GLU A 74 -10.62 5.18 16.17
CA GLU A 74 -9.29 5.20 16.78
C GLU A 74 -8.30 4.24 16.12
N ASP A 75 -8.81 3.20 15.45
CA ASP A 75 -8.00 2.21 14.73
C ASP A 75 -7.09 2.85 13.69
N ASP A 76 -5.94 2.22 13.44
CA ASP A 76 -5.05 2.66 12.38
C ASP A 76 -5.71 2.50 11.01
N ALA A 77 -5.50 3.51 10.17
CA ALA A 77 -6.04 3.55 8.82
C ALA A 77 -4.92 3.77 7.82
N VAL A 78 -5.02 3.11 6.67
CA VAL A 78 -4.06 3.23 5.60
C VAL A 78 -4.64 4.10 4.49
N LEU A 79 -3.89 5.12 4.08
CA LEU A 79 -4.13 5.86 2.86
C LEU A 79 -3.30 5.26 1.73
N VAL A 80 -3.98 4.76 0.70
CA VAL A 80 -3.33 4.40 -0.57
C VAL A 80 -3.03 5.68 -1.34
N ILE A 81 -1.76 5.92 -1.62
CA ILE A 81 -1.30 7.11 -2.35
C ILE A 81 -1.49 6.88 -3.85
N GLU A 82 -0.92 5.80 -4.37
CA GLU A 82 -0.98 5.49 -5.79
C GLU A 82 -0.57 4.04 -6.10
N VAL A 83 -0.79 3.66 -7.36
CA VAL A 83 -0.18 2.46 -7.96
C VAL A 83 0.64 2.92 -9.15
N VAL A 84 1.96 2.77 -9.04
CA VAL A 84 2.94 3.40 -9.95
C VAL A 84 3.88 2.36 -10.58
N ASP A 85 4.30 2.63 -11.81
CA ASP A 85 5.32 1.86 -12.53
C ASP A 85 6.68 2.53 -12.36
N TYR A 86 7.68 1.80 -11.89
CA TYR A 86 9.05 2.32 -11.76
C TYR A 86 9.89 2.13 -13.03
N HIS A 87 9.33 1.51 -14.08
CA HIS A 87 10.02 1.25 -15.35
C HIS A 87 9.38 1.95 -16.55
N GLY A 88 8.41 2.85 -16.31
CA GLY A 88 7.79 3.70 -17.33
C GLY A 88 8.59 4.94 -17.67
#